data_AF-A0A1Z9Z253-F1
#
_entry.id   AF-A0A1Z9Z253-F1
#
_cell.length_a   1.000
_cell.length_b   1.000
_cell.length_c   1.000
_cell.angle_alpha   90.00
_cell.angle_beta   90.00
_cell.angle_gamma   90.00
#
_symmetry.space_group_name_H-M   'P 1'
#
loop_
_entity.id
_entity.type
_entity.pdbx_description
1 polymer ?
#
loop_
_entity_poly.entity_id
_entity_poly.type
_entity_poly.pdbx_seq_one_letter_code
_entity_poly.pdbx_strand_id
1 'polypeptide(L)'
;MTAQLTIKTDESNEHPRKSLVDKIKLCEERRIDLDIIENIFEKAGVDVAHRWGSLTNEAVRCSDTKASQIEEKLTVFLENHIRYDNKIVMVYDHLSEDNIQEFIEAFIKVYSDSTSFDSTEYIADSCHQITENLIFYNFRIVREVSERKELTMSDLGDLGEEVLGQYSRIIGYRPVKITCFDALAIDIKNKRLILQLDLGSIVLANAVDKFFHNLRVSINKAIRKAGVTNCRIPDKTQFINLYTTIQNFYDNGEGEVTKASFSTSKNNHHETLRDRARDIRKAEYHLRGKAAEEALGGKIRPYRISKRFERITNTWPQVYTGVHYRYFNKAISGEKNLYEAHIFDIKSYNDYLFIIDKILANRTVI
;
A
#
# COMPACT_ATOMS: atom_id res chain seq x y z
N MET A 1 -21.38 57.12 -30.97
CA MET A 1 -20.80 56.94 -29.64
C MET A 1 -21.39 55.67 -29.04
N THR A 2 -20.57 54.62 -29.11
CA THR A 2 -20.47 53.39 -28.31
C THR A 2 -21.69 52.93 -27.49
N ALA A 3 -22.35 51.88 -28.00
CA ALA A 3 -23.18 50.98 -27.23
C ALA A 3 -22.31 50.14 -26.28
N GLN A 4 -22.70 50.11 -25.00
CA GLN A 4 -22.10 49.31 -23.94
C GLN A 4 -22.53 47.84 -24.13
N LEU A 5 -21.59 47.01 -24.58
CA LEU A 5 -21.74 45.55 -24.60
C LEU A 5 -21.41 45.02 -23.20
N THR A 6 -22.47 44.80 -22.41
CA THR A 6 -22.39 44.03 -21.17
C THR A 6 -22.11 42.58 -21.55
N ILE A 7 -20.85 42.17 -21.43
CA ILE A 7 -20.48 40.75 -21.51
C ILE A 7 -21.09 40.09 -20.29
N LYS A 8 -22.17 39.32 -20.50
CA LYS A 8 -22.63 38.35 -19.52
C LYS A 8 -21.54 37.30 -19.38
N THR A 9 -20.83 37.32 -18.26
CA THR A 9 -20.08 36.16 -17.78
C THR A 9 -21.07 35.04 -17.55
N ASP A 10 -20.96 34.00 -18.37
CA ASP A 10 -21.68 32.75 -18.25
C ASP A 10 -21.20 32.05 -16.97
N GLU A 11 -22.00 32.08 -15.91
CA GLU A 11 -21.76 31.42 -14.62
C GLU A 11 -21.96 29.89 -14.70
N SER A 12 -21.47 29.24 -15.77
CA SER A 12 -21.70 27.80 -16.02
C SER A 12 -20.43 26.92 -16.06
N ASN A 13 -19.28 27.41 -15.59
CA ASN A 13 -18.06 26.59 -15.47
C ASN A 13 -17.29 26.92 -14.19
N GLU A 14 -17.81 26.51 -13.02
CA GLU A 14 -17.18 26.85 -11.74
C GLU A 14 -15.75 26.33 -11.57
N HIS A 15 -15.32 25.28 -12.29
CA HIS A 15 -13.90 24.90 -12.37
C HIS A 15 -13.59 24.19 -13.71
N PRO A 16 -12.93 24.84 -14.69
CA PRO A 16 -12.40 24.12 -15.85
C PRO A 16 -11.50 22.98 -15.38
N ARG A 17 -11.76 21.76 -15.91
CA ARG A 17 -10.95 20.55 -15.66
C ARG A 17 -10.94 20.05 -14.21
N LYS A 18 -12.04 20.26 -13.47
CA LYS A 18 -12.25 19.75 -12.10
C LYS A 18 -11.79 18.30 -11.90
N SER A 19 -12.16 17.40 -12.83
CA SER A 19 -11.83 15.97 -12.76
C SER A 19 -10.32 15.69 -12.70
N LEU A 20 -9.51 16.36 -13.53
CA LEU A 20 -8.06 16.23 -13.53
C LEU A 20 -7.45 16.79 -12.22
N VAL A 21 -7.92 17.96 -11.78
CA VAL A 21 -7.47 18.59 -10.53
C VAL A 21 -7.77 17.71 -9.32
N ASP A 22 -8.95 17.10 -9.26
CA ASP A 22 -9.35 16.22 -8.16
C ASP A 22 -8.49 14.95 -8.12
N LYS A 23 -8.10 14.40 -9.28
CA LYS A 23 -7.14 13.28 -9.36
C LYS A 23 -5.75 13.65 -8.87
N ILE A 24 -5.25 14.85 -9.19
CA ILE A 24 -3.95 15.33 -8.70
C ILE A 24 -3.98 15.44 -7.17
N LYS A 25 -5.03 16.03 -6.61
CA LYS A 25 -5.23 16.10 -5.15
C LYS A 25 -5.30 14.73 -4.50
N LEU A 26 -5.96 13.77 -5.16
CA LEU A 26 -6.01 12.39 -4.66
C LEU A 26 -4.61 11.74 -4.68
N CYS A 27 -3.77 12.02 -5.66
CA CYS A 27 -2.37 11.54 -5.65
C CYS A 27 -1.58 12.10 -4.46
N GLU A 28 -1.75 13.40 -4.18
CA GLU A 28 -1.13 14.07 -3.03
C GLU A 28 -1.61 13.48 -1.70
N GLU A 29 -2.93 13.32 -1.52
CA GLU A 29 -3.53 12.71 -0.32
C GLU A 29 -3.00 11.29 -0.08
N ARG A 30 -2.81 10.52 -1.17
CA ARG A 30 -2.28 9.16 -1.14
C ARG A 30 -0.77 9.08 -0.96
N ARG A 31 -0.08 10.22 -0.83
CA ARG A 31 1.38 10.34 -0.66
C ARG A 31 2.18 9.66 -1.77
N ILE A 32 1.66 9.77 -2.99
CA ILE A 32 2.40 9.35 -4.17
C ILE A 32 3.59 10.30 -4.35
N ASP A 33 4.73 9.77 -4.79
CA ASP A 33 5.90 10.59 -5.06
C ASP A 33 5.59 11.61 -6.15
N LEU A 34 5.91 12.87 -5.88
CA LEU A 34 5.67 13.98 -6.77
C LEU A 34 6.39 13.79 -8.12
N ASP A 35 7.59 13.23 -8.12
CA ASP A 35 8.39 12.94 -9.32
C ASP A 35 7.63 12.03 -10.31
N ILE A 36 6.80 11.11 -9.79
CA ILE A 36 6.00 10.21 -10.63
C ILE A 36 4.95 11.00 -11.40
N ILE A 37 4.29 11.95 -10.74
CA ILE A 37 3.22 12.76 -11.36
C ILE A 37 3.82 13.79 -12.32
N GLU A 38 4.97 14.37 -11.99
CA GLU A 38 5.71 15.29 -12.86
C GLU A 38 6.11 14.62 -14.17
N ASN A 39 6.64 13.39 -14.10
CA ASN A 39 6.96 12.60 -15.28
C ASN A 39 5.73 12.34 -16.19
N ILE A 40 4.51 12.25 -15.62
CA ILE A 40 3.28 12.15 -16.43
C ILE A 40 3.04 13.44 -17.23
N PHE A 41 3.25 14.60 -16.62
CA PHE A 41 3.13 15.92 -17.25
C PHE A 41 4.22 16.15 -18.30
N GLU A 42 5.47 15.86 -17.98
CA GLU A 42 6.61 15.98 -18.90
C GLU A 42 6.42 15.11 -20.14
N LYS A 43 5.92 13.87 -19.98
CA LYS A 43 5.57 12.98 -21.10
C LYS A 43 4.39 13.47 -21.95
N ALA A 44 3.63 14.45 -21.48
CA ALA A 44 2.62 15.17 -22.26
C ALA A 44 3.14 16.52 -22.80
N GLY A 45 4.44 16.81 -22.59
CA GLY A 45 5.09 18.05 -22.98
C GLY A 45 4.63 19.26 -22.17
N VAL A 46 4.34 19.08 -20.87
CA VAL A 46 4.03 20.16 -19.93
C VAL A 46 5.13 20.20 -18.88
N ASP A 47 5.91 21.27 -18.89
CA ASP A 47 6.94 21.50 -17.86
C ASP A 47 6.29 22.04 -16.59
N VAL A 48 6.65 21.47 -15.46
CA VAL A 48 6.08 21.81 -14.15
C VAL A 48 7.21 22.04 -13.15
N ALA A 49 7.05 23.06 -12.30
CA ALA A 49 7.96 23.25 -11.18
C ALA A 49 7.69 22.19 -10.10
N HIS A 50 8.74 21.81 -9.35
CA HIS A 50 8.67 20.73 -8.36
C HIS A 50 7.80 21.05 -7.13
N ARG A 51 6.47 21.02 -7.29
CA ARG A 51 5.45 21.29 -6.26
C ARG A 51 4.04 20.91 -6.73
N TRP A 52 3.24 20.31 -5.84
CA TRP A 52 1.83 19.94 -6.10
C TRP A 52 0.97 21.09 -6.66
N GLY A 53 1.13 22.30 -6.11
CA GLY A 53 0.40 23.48 -6.59
C GLY A 53 0.73 23.88 -8.04
N SER A 54 1.88 23.49 -8.60
CA SER A 54 2.18 23.71 -10.02
C SER A 54 1.45 22.73 -10.92
N LEU A 55 1.32 21.47 -10.51
CA LEU A 55 0.57 20.47 -11.25
C LEU A 55 -0.89 20.89 -11.43
N THR A 56 -1.53 21.38 -10.37
CA THR A 56 -2.93 21.84 -10.46
C THR A 56 -3.08 23.10 -11.31
N ASN A 57 -2.15 24.05 -11.22
CA ASN A 57 -2.16 25.25 -12.06
C ASN A 57 -1.97 24.92 -13.56
N GLU A 58 -1.01 24.06 -13.89
CA GLU A 58 -0.74 23.67 -15.27
C GLU A 58 -1.82 22.75 -15.85
N ALA A 59 -2.45 21.92 -15.00
CA ALA A 59 -3.63 21.16 -15.40
C ALA A 59 -4.75 22.06 -15.92
N VAL A 60 -4.94 23.25 -15.34
CA VAL A 60 -5.95 24.23 -15.79
C VAL A 60 -5.48 25.03 -17.02
N ARG A 61 -4.18 25.26 -17.18
CA ARG A 61 -3.62 26.15 -18.22
C ARG A 61 -3.23 25.48 -19.53
N CYS A 62 -2.86 24.20 -19.51
CA CYS A 62 -2.37 23.51 -20.72
C CYS A 62 -3.46 23.40 -21.79
N SER A 63 -3.16 22.92 -23.01
CA SER A 63 -4.21 22.72 -24.02
C SER A 63 -5.12 21.54 -23.66
N ASP A 64 -6.34 21.50 -24.20
CA ASP A 64 -7.28 20.40 -23.93
C ASP A 64 -6.69 19.04 -24.31
N THR A 65 -5.99 18.97 -25.44
CA THR A 65 -5.30 17.75 -25.87
C THR A 65 -4.30 17.25 -24.82
N LYS A 66 -3.50 18.16 -24.23
CA LYS A 66 -2.53 17.79 -23.20
C LYS A 66 -3.23 17.40 -21.90
N ALA A 67 -4.25 18.14 -21.49
CA ALA A 67 -5.05 17.84 -20.31
C ALA A 67 -5.68 16.44 -20.39
N SER A 68 -6.28 16.08 -21.53
CA SER A 68 -6.85 14.74 -21.75
C SER A 68 -5.79 13.64 -21.70
N GLN A 69 -4.61 13.85 -22.30
CA GLN A 69 -3.51 12.89 -22.24
C GLN A 69 -3.00 12.68 -20.81
N ILE A 70 -2.90 13.75 -20.03
CA ILE A 70 -2.48 13.68 -18.62
C ILE A 70 -3.55 12.96 -17.81
N GLU A 71 -4.82 13.31 -17.99
CA GLU A 71 -5.94 12.72 -17.26
C GLU A 71 -6.06 11.22 -17.53
N GLU A 72 -5.92 10.77 -18.77
CA GLU A 72 -5.93 9.35 -19.12
C GLU A 72 -4.81 8.59 -18.40
N LYS A 73 -3.57 9.06 -18.51
CA LYS A 73 -2.41 8.44 -17.86
C LYS A 73 -2.53 8.44 -16.33
N LEU A 74 -2.99 9.54 -15.76
CA LEU A 74 -3.18 9.69 -14.32
C LEU A 74 -4.28 8.77 -13.80
N THR A 75 -5.36 8.60 -14.56
CA THR A 75 -6.47 7.68 -14.23
C THR A 75 -5.95 6.25 -14.15
N VAL A 76 -5.27 5.78 -15.20
CA VAL A 76 -4.70 4.42 -15.24
C VAL A 76 -3.71 4.21 -14.10
N PHE A 77 -2.84 5.19 -13.85
CA PHE A 77 -1.88 5.13 -12.76
C PHE A 77 -2.55 5.06 -11.39
N LEU A 78 -3.50 5.95 -11.11
CA LEU A 78 -4.24 5.97 -9.84
C LEU A 78 -5.02 4.68 -9.61
N GLU A 79 -5.69 4.15 -10.63
CA GLU A 79 -6.41 2.88 -10.53
C GLU A 79 -5.47 1.72 -10.19
N ASN A 80 -4.32 1.63 -10.84
CA ASN A 80 -3.34 0.60 -10.55
C ASN A 80 -2.76 0.76 -9.14
N HIS A 81 -2.45 1.98 -8.73
CA HIS A 81 -1.95 2.25 -7.38
C HIS A 81 -3.02 1.94 -6.31
N ILE A 82 -4.29 2.24 -6.57
CA ILE A 82 -5.41 1.89 -5.68
C ILE A 82 -5.63 0.37 -5.64
N ARG A 83 -5.46 -0.37 -6.72
CA ARG A 83 -5.75 -1.81 -6.74
C ARG A 83 -4.58 -2.66 -6.25
N TYR A 84 -3.34 -2.29 -6.58
CA TYR A 84 -2.21 -3.22 -6.47
C TYR A 84 -1.07 -2.72 -5.60
N ASP A 85 -0.85 -1.40 -5.57
CA ASP A 85 0.36 -0.85 -4.97
C ASP A 85 0.18 -0.47 -3.51
N ASN A 86 1.30 -0.48 -2.78
CA ASN A 86 1.38 -0.07 -1.39
C ASN A 86 0.31 -0.75 -0.52
N LYS A 87 0.22 -2.08 -0.56
CA LYS A 87 -0.79 -2.87 0.15
C LYS A 87 -0.19 -3.71 1.26
N ILE A 88 -0.86 -3.78 2.41
CA ILE A 88 -0.61 -4.88 3.36
C ILE A 88 -1.58 -5.99 2.99
N VAL A 89 -1.07 -7.19 2.74
CA VAL A 89 -1.86 -8.33 2.25
C VAL A 89 -1.85 -9.48 3.25
N MET A 90 -2.99 -10.16 3.36
CA MET A 90 -3.14 -11.48 3.99
C MET A 90 -3.71 -12.44 2.96
N VAL A 91 -3.09 -13.62 2.81
CA VAL A 91 -3.50 -14.63 1.81
C VAL A 91 -4.07 -15.86 2.48
N TYR A 92 -5.23 -16.30 1.99
CA TYR A 92 -5.84 -17.59 2.29
C TYR A 92 -5.89 -18.39 0.98
N ASP A 93 -5.19 -19.52 0.89
CA ASP A 93 -4.99 -20.30 -0.34
C ASP A 93 -5.69 -21.68 -0.31
N HIS A 94 -6.73 -21.80 0.53
CA HIS A 94 -7.50 -23.03 0.72
C HIS A 94 -8.97 -22.87 0.31
N LEU A 95 -9.28 -22.10 -0.74
CA LEU A 95 -10.65 -22.08 -1.26
C LEU A 95 -10.95 -23.39 -2.02
N SER A 96 -12.12 -23.97 -1.78
CA SER A 96 -12.70 -24.95 -2.72
C SER A 96 -13.40 -24.23 -3.88
N GLU A 97 -13.76 -24.97 -4.93
CA GLU A 97 -14.59 -24.43 -6.03
C GLU A 97 -15.95 -23.96 -5.52
N ASP A 98 -16.58 -24.75 -4.64
CA ASP A 98 -17.82 -24.37 -3.97
C ASP A 98 -17.66 -23.05 -3.20
N ASN A 99 -16.58 -22.90 -2.42
CA ASN A 99 -16.35 -21.67 -1.67
C ASN A 99 -16.15 -20.45 -2.56
N ILE A 100 -15.49 -20.60 -3.71
CA ILE A 100 -15.32 -19.48 -4.66
C ILE A 100 -16.69 -18.98 -5.11
N GLN A 101 -17.57 -19.88 -5.53
CA GLN A 101 -18.91 -19.52 -5.98
C GLN A 101 -19.72 -18.89 -4.86
N GLU A 102 -19.65 -19.44 -3.64
CA GLU A 102 -20.30 -18.88 -2.46
C GLU A 102 -19.83 -17.44 -2.17
N PHE A 103 -18.53 -17.16 -2.27
CA PHE A 103 -17.99 -15.81 -2.11
C PHE A 103 -18.50 -14.87 -3.20
N ILE A 104 -18.46 -15.29 -4.47
CA ILE A 104 -18.92 -14.46 -5.59
C ILE A 104 -20.40 -14.10 -5.41
N GLU A 105 -21.26 -15.08 -5.13
CA GLU A 105 -22.69 -14.87 -4.89
C GLU A 105 -22.96 -13.99 -3.67
N ALA A 106 -22.20 -14.19 -2.59
CA ALA A 106 -22.29 -13.36 -1.40
C ALA A 106 -22.00 -11.90 -1.71
N PHE A 107 -20.92 -11.63 -2.44
CA PHE A 107 -20.55 -10.27 -2.78
C PHE A 107 -21.46 -9.63 -3.84
N ILE A 108 -22.05 -10.40 -4.77
CA ILE A 108 -23.11 -9.89 -5.65
C ILE A 108 -24.25 -9.33 -4.79
N LYS A 109 -24.73 -10.09 -3.79
CA LYS A 109 -25.81 -9.64 -2.88
C LYS A 109 -25.41 -8.43 -2.05
N VAL A 110 -24.22 -8.45 -1.45
CA VAL A 110 -23.70 -7.35 -0.62
C VAL A 110 -23.57 -6.05 -1.43
N TYR A 111 -23.08 -6.10 -2.67
CA TYR A 111 -22.95 -4.90 -3.52
C TYR A 111 -24.27 -4.47 -4.16
N SER A 112 -25.29 -5.33 -4.16
CA SER A 112 -26.64 -4.98 -4.62
C SER A 112 -27.48 -4.32 -3.53
N ASP A 113 -27.08 -4.44 -2.26
CA ASP A 113 -27.74 -3.83 -1.12
C ASP A 113 -26.89 -2.69 -0.54
N SER A 114 -27.28 -1.46 -0.84
CA SER A 114 -26.60 -0.25 -0.35
C SER A 114 -26.55 -0.15 1.18
N THR A 115 -27.41 -0.89 1.89
CA THR A 115 -27.49 -0.87 3.35
C THR A 115 -26.57 -1.89 4.01
N SER A 116 -25.98 -2.82 3.26
CA SER A 116 -25.22 -3.95 3.80
C SER A 116 -24.08 -3.52 4.75
N PHE A 117 -23.51 -2.33 4.54
CA PHE A 117 -22.43 -1.78 5.37
C PHE A 117 -22.84 -0.68 6.37
N ASP A 118 -24.11 -0.29 6.47
CA ASP A 118 -24.60 0.85 7.31
C ASP A 118 -24.19 0.77 8.80
N SER A 119 -23.94 -0.45 9.30
CA SER A 119 -23.55 -0.69 10.69
C SER A 119 -22.03 -0.72 10.91
N THR A 120 -21.26 -0.26 9.92
CA THR A 120 -19.80 -0.37 9.88
C THR A 120 -19.17 0.94 9.44
N GLU A 121 -17.85 1.07 9.63
CA GLU A 121 -17.05 2.23 9.17
C GLU A 121 -16.67 2.15 7.68
N TYR A 122 -16.97 1.03 7.02
CA TYR A 122 -16.66 0.81 5.61
C TYR A 122 -17.85 1.16 4.73
N ILE A 123 -17.56 1.52 3.48
CA ILE A 123 -18.55 1.72 2.43
C ILE A 123 -18.16 0.78 1.28
N ALA A 124 -19.10 -0.03 0.78
CA ALA A 124 -18.89 -0.77 -0.47
C ALA A 124 -18.73 0.24 -1.61
N ASP A 125 -17.58 0.23 -2.27
CA ASP A 125 -17.19 1.28 -3.20
C ASP A 125 -17.29 0.82 -4.64
N SER A 126 -16.57 -0.25 -4.99
CA SER A 126 -16.47 -0.70 -6.38
C SER A 126 -16.16 -2.19 -6.47
N CYS A 127 -16.62 -2.82 -7.55
CA CYS A 127 -16.30 -4.19 -7.92
C CYS A 127 -15.69 -4.21 -9.32
N HIS A 128 -14.57 -4.93 -9.48
CA HIS A 128 -13.86 -5.01 -10.75
C HIS A 128 -13.46 -6.45 -11.07
N GLN A 129 -14.00 -6.99 -12.16
CA GLN A 129 -13.46 -8.18 -12.81
C GLN A 129 -12.22 -7.76 -13.61
N ILE A 130 -11.03 -8.01 -13.07
CA ILE A 130 -9.76 -7.61 -13.71
C ILE A 130 -9.40 -8.55 -14.85
N THR A 131 -9.62 -9.85 -14.63
CA THR A 131 -9.49 -10.92 -15.64
C THR A 131 -10.61 -11.93 -15.39
N GLU A 132 -10.78 -12.93 -16.26
CA GLU A 132 -11.72 -14.04 -16.00
C GLU A 132 -11.48 -14.76 -14.65
N ASN A 133 -10.26 -14.66 -14.10
CA ASN A 133 -9.82 -15.38 -12.91
C ASN A 133 -9.61 -14.49 -11.67
N LEU A 134 -9.79 -13.17 -11.77
CA LEU A 134 -9.45 -12.25 -10.68
C LEU A 134 -10.49 -11.16 -10.52
N ILE A 135 -11.10 -11.10 -9.34
CA ILE A 135 -12.14 -10.14 -8.98
C ILE A 135 -11.68 -9.35 -7.77
N PHE A 136 -11.83 -8.03 -7.81
CA PHE A 136 -11.60 -7.12 -6.69
C PHE A 136 -12.91 -6.54 -6.19
N TYR A 137 -13.11 -6.58 -4.88
CA TYR A 137 -14.16 -5.88 -4.15
C TYR A 137 -13.51 -4.84 -3.26
N ASN A 138 -13.71 -3.56 -3.56
CA ASN A 138 -13.11 -2.43 -2.87
C ASN A 138 -14.05 -1.84 -1.83
N PHE A 139 -13.51 -1.55 -0.66
CA PHE A 139 -14.21 -0.94 0.46
C PHE A 139 -13.52 0.38 0.81
N ARG A 140 -14.27 1.47 0.70
CA ARG A 140 -13.79 2.80 1.07
C ARG A 140 -13.92 3.02 2.57
N ILE A 141 -12.88 3.57 3.17
CA ILE A 141 -12.83 3.95 4.59
C ILE A 141 -11.97 5.21 4.74
N VAL A 142 -12.30 6.06 5.70
CA VAL A 142 -11.46 7.21 6.06
C VAL A 142 -10.67 6.87 7.32
N ARG A 143 -9.34 6.86 7.21
CA ARG A 143 -8.45 6.61 8.35
C ARG A 143 -7.87 7.92 8.87
N GLU A 144 -7.78 8.05 10.18
CA GLU A 144 -6.98 9.10 10.80
C GLU A 144 -5.56 8.59 11.02
N VAL A 145 -4.58 9.28 10.43
CA VAL A 145 -3.15 8.98 10.60
C VAL A 145 -2.43 10.19 11.20
N SER A 146 -1.41 9.91 12.01
CA SER A 146 -0.58 10.96 12.58
C SER A 146 0.50 11.37 11.58
N GLU A 147 0.50 12.62 11.17
CA GLU A 147 1.51 13.19 10.31
C GLU A 147 2.52 13.99 11.14
N ARG A 148 3.79 13.61 11.01
CA ARG A 148 4.92 14.35 11.58
C ARG A 148 5.24 15.53 10.65
N LYS A 149 5.09 16.75 11.15
CA LYS A 149 5.46 17.98 10.44
C LYS A 149 6.51 18.73 11.26
N GLU A 150 7.60 19.13 10.61
CA GLU A 150 8.50 20.12 11.19
C GLU A 150 7.82 21.48 11.06
N LEU A 151 7.59 22.12 12.20
CA LEU A 151 6.91 23.41 12.28
C LEU A 151 7.94 24.51 12.08
N THR A 152 7.64 25.43 11.17
CA THR A 152 8.43 26.65 11.00
C THR A 152 7.86 27.77 11.86
N MET A 153 8.60 28.87 12.03
CA MET A 153 8.07 30.04 12.75
C MET A 153 6.78 30.59 12.11
N SER A 154 6.64 30.46 10.78
CA SER A 154 5.39 30.83 10.09
C SER A 154 4.19 29.95 10.48
N ASP A 155 4.41 28.70 10.93
CA ASP A 155 3.33 27.83 11.42
C ASP A 155 2.91 28.16 12.85
N LEU A 156 3.80 28.79 13.63
CA LEU A 156 3.64 28.99 15.07
C LEU A 156 3.08 30.38 15.41
N GLY A 157 3.24 31.35 14.50
CA GLY A 157 2.86 32.74 14.71
C GLY A 157 3.65 33.42 15.84
N ASP A 158 3.35 34.70 16.05
CA ASP A 158 4.13 35.58 16.94
C ASP A 158 4.19 35.07 18.39
N LEU A 159 3.16 34.36 18.86
CA LEU A 159 3.07 33.83 20.23
C LEU A 159 4.00 32.62 20.47
N GLY A 160 4.35 31.89 19.41
CA GLY A 160 5.22 30.72 19.50
C GLY A 160 6.71 31.07 19.51
N GLU A 161 7.07 32.23 18.96
CA GLU A 161 8.48 32.64 18.78
C GLU A 161 9.19 32.89 20.11
N GLU A 162 8.51 33.52 21.08
CA GLU A 162 9.10 33.85 22.39
C GLU A 162 9.44 32.61 23.23
N VAL A 163 8.59 31.57 23.20
CA VAL A 163 8.74 30.36 24.03
C VAL A 163 9.52 29.27 23.30
N LEU A 164 9.31 29.14 21.99
CA LEU A 164 9.85 28.04 21.19
C LEU A 164 11.10 28.42 20.37
N GLY A 165 11.44 29.71 20.28
CA GLY A 165 12.64 30.21 19.58
C GLY A 165 13.97 29.67 20.12
N GLN A 166 13.98 29.13 21.34
CA GLN A 166 15.15 28.47 21.93
C GLN A 166 15.42 27.05 21.39
N TYR A 167 14.47 26.44 20.68
CA TYR A 167 14.62 25.10 20.13
C TYR A 167 15.11 25.18 18.68
N SER A 168 16.12 24.38 18.34
CA SER A 168 16.66 24.34 16.96
C SER A 168 15.70 23.70 15.96
N ARG A 169 14.79 22.84 16.42
CA ARG A 169 13.76 22.15 15.60
C ARG A 169 12.53 21.89 16.44
N ILE A 170 11.36 22.19 15.86
CA ILE A 170 10.06 21.95 16.49
C ILE A 170 9.29 20.97 15.61
N ILE A 171 8.81 19.89 16.22
CA ILE A 171 8.11 18.81 15.50
C ILE A 171 6.72 18.68 16.07
N GLY A 172 5.72 18.96 15.23
CA GLY A 172 4.32 18.70 15.51
C GLY A 172 3.88 17.35 14.97
N TYR A 173 2.88 16.76 15.63
CA TYR A 173 2.11 15.66 15.09
C TYR A 173 0.68 16.12 14.94
N ARG A 174 0.15 16.08 13.72
CA ARG A 174 -1.25 16.43 13.46
C ARG A 174 -2.02 15.22 12.94
N PRO A 175 -3.27 15.02 13.36
CA PRO A 175 -4.14 14.03 12.74
C PRO A 175 -4.50 14.50 11.32
N VAL A 176 -4.36 13.60 10.35
CA VAL A 176 -4.78 13.80 8.97
C VAL A 176 -5.74 12.67 8.59
N LYS A 177 -6.86 13.03 7.98
CA LYS A 177 -7.81 12.06 7.43
C LYS A 177 -7.40 11.70 6.03
N ILE A 178 -7.27 10.41 5.76
CA ILE A 178 -6.89 9.86 4.45
C ILE A 178 -7.92 8.84 4.02
N THR A 179 -8.42 9.01 2.81
CA THR A 179 -9.31 8.06 2.14
C THR A 179 -8.52 6.85 1.66
N CYS A 180 -8.89 5.70 2.17
CA CYS A 180 -8.27 4.41 1.86
C CYS A 180 -9.28 3.50 1.16
N PHE A 181 -8.77 2.67 0.26
CA PHE A 181 -9.52 1.68 -0.51
C PHE A 181 -8.97 0.29 -0.19
N ASP A 182 -9.44 -0.26 0.92
CA ASP A 182 -9.16 -1.64 1.29
C ASP A 182 -9.85 -2.57 0.31
N ALA A 183 -9.34 -3.78 0.15
CA ALA A 183 -9.89 -4.69 -0.84
C ALA A 183 -9.92 -6.14 -0.37
N LEU A 184 -10.82 -6.88 -1.00
CA LEU A 184 -10.83 -8.32 -1.03
C LEU A 184 -10.68 -8.75 -2.49
N ALA A 185 -9.67 -9.55 -2.78
CA ALA A 185 -9.49 -10.14 -4.09
C ALA A 185 -9.79 -11.64 -4.04
N ILE A 186 -10.54 -12.12 -5.04
CA ILE A 186 -10.78 -13.54 -5.29
C ILE A 186 -9.97 -13.92 -6.52
N ASP A 187 -8.96 -14.76 -6.32
CA ASP A 187 -8.17 -15.40 -7.38
C ASP A 187 -8.75 -16.79 -7.62
N ILE A 188 -9.62 -16.89 -8.61
CA ILE A 188 -10.39 -18.09 -8.96
C ILE A 188 -9.45 -19.21 -9.41
N LYS A 189 -8.48 -18.88 -10.27
CA LYS A 189 -7.56 -19.86 -10.85
C LYS A 189 -6.70 -20.54 -9.79
N ASN A 190 -6.14 -19.75 -8.87
CA ASN A 190 -5.28 -20.29 -7.84
C ASN A 190 -6.02 -20.64 -6.53
N LYS A 191 -7.35 -20.45 -6.51
CA LYS A 191 -8.24 -20.71 -5.38
C LYS A 191 -7.83 -19.96 -4.10
N ARG A 192 -7.63 -18.64 -4.23
CA ARG A 192 -7.16 -17.78 -3.13
C ARG A 192 -8.13 -16.64 -2.83
N LEU A 193 -8.21 -16.33 -1.55
CA LEU A 193 -8.79 -15.10 -1.02
C LEU A 193 -7.66 -14.21 -0.50
N ILE A 194 -7.59 -12.96 -0.95
CA ILE A 194 -6.55 -12.02 -0.53
C ILE A 194 -7.21 -10.79 0.07
N LEU A 195 -7.00 -10.57 1.37
CA LEU A 195 -7.40 -9.33 2.04
C LEU A 195 -6.30 -8.30 1.91
N GLN A 196 -6.67 -7.03 1.70
CA GLN A 196 -5.72 -5.96 1.46
C GLN A 196 -6.11 -4.72 2.26
N LEU A 197 -5.15 -4.19 3.02
CA LEU A 197 -5.23 -2.85 3.58
C LEU A 197 -4.49 -1.88 2.66
N ASP A 198 -5.16 -0.79 2.31
CA ASP A 198 -4.58 0.27 1.49
C ASP A 198 -3.51 1.07 2.23
N LEU A 199 -2.59 1.65 1.45
CA LEU A 199 -1.52 2.53 1.91
C LEU A 199 -0.70 1.93 3.06
N GLY A 200 -0.17 0.72 2.86
CA GLY A 200 0.59 -0.01 3.88
C GLY A 200 1.76 0.77 4.50
N SER A 201 2.36 1.69 3.74
CA SER A 201 3.44 2.57 4.22
C SER A 201 3.03 3.54 5.33
N ILE A 202 1.74 3.89 5.46
CA ILE A 202 1.24 4.81 6.50
C ILE A 202 0.57 4.08 7.66
N VAL A 203 0.29 2.78 7.51
CA VAL A 203 -0.32 1.98 8.57
C VAL A 203 0.73 1.64 9.62
N LEU A 204 0.50 2.09 10.86
CA LEU A 204 1.38 1.75 11.98
C LEU A 204 1.32 0.24 12.26
N ALA A 205 2.46 -0.37 12.57
CA ALA A 205 2.57 -1.82 12.78
C ALA A 205 1.65 -2.35 13.90
N ASN A 206 1.33 -1.54 14.91
CA ASN A 206 0.40 -1.90 16.00
C ASN A 206 -1.09 -1.80 15.60
N ALA A 207 -1.41 -1.16 14.47
CA ALA A 207 -2.78 -0.97 13.99
C ALA A 207 -3.19 -2.03 12.94
N VAL A 208 -2.23 -2.69 12.27
CA VAL A 208 -2.47 -3.67 11.19
C VAL A 208 -3.49 -4.73 11.62
N ASP A 209 -3.27 -5.36 12.78
CA ASP A 209 -4.15 -6.41 13.30
C ASP A 209 -5.58 -5.93 13.54
N LYS A 210 -5.71 -4.73 14.11
CA LYS A 210 -7.02 -4.10 14.34
C LYS A 210 -7.72 -3.81 13.00
N PHE A 211 -7.01 -3.29 12.01
CA PHE A 211 -7.59 -2.95 10.72
C PHE A 211 -8.06 -4.17 9.94
N PHE A 212 -7.25 -5.24 9.87
CA PHE A 212 -7.72 -6.49 9.27
C PHE A 212 -8.90 -7.10 10.04
N HIS A 213 -8.87 -7.06 11.38
CA HIS A 213 -10.00 -7.51 12.19
C HIS A 213 -11.28 -6.72 11.83
N ASN A 214 -11.21 -5.40 11.80
CA ASN A 214 -12.33 -4.53 11.45
C ASN A 214 -12.85 -4.77 10.04
N LEU A 215 -11.97 -4.91 9.04
CA LEU A 215 -12.33 -5.20 7.66
C LEU A 215 -13.11 -6.52 7.58
N ARG A 216 -12.55 -7.59 8.15
CA ARG A 216 -13.18 -8.92 8.16
C ARG A 216 -14.51 -8.94 8.88
N VAL A 217 -14.59 -8.31 10.06
CA VAL A 217 -15.84 -8.26 10.84
C VAL A 217 -16.89 -7.48 10.07
N SER A 218 -16.53 -6.37 9.43
CA SER A 218 -17.44 -5.56 8.61
C SER A 218 -17.96 -6.36 7.41
N ILE A 219 -17.08 -7.02 6.66
CA ILE A 219 -17.45 -7.89 5.55
C ILE A 219 -18.39 -9.02 6.03
N ASN A 220 -18.04 -9.72 7.11
CA ASN A 220 -18.86 -10.81 7.64
C ASN A 220 -20.24 -10.33 8.14
N LYS A 221 -20.31 -9.14 8.72
CA LYS A 221 -21.59 -8.51 9.09
C LYS A 221 -22.43 -8.17 7.86
N ALA A 222 -21.81 -7.60 6.82
CA ALA A 222 -22.47 -7.28 5.56
C ALA A 222 -23.03 -8.53 4.87
N ILE A 223 -22.24 -9.60 4.76
CA ILE A 223 -22.67 -10.89 4.22
C ILE A 223 -23.90 -11.44 4.97
N ARG A 224 -23.87 -11.40 6.31
CA ARG A 224 -25.01 -11.83 7.15
C ARG A 224 -26.24 -10.93 6.97
N LYS A 225 -26.06 -9.61 6.89
CA LYS A 225 -27.15 -8.64 6.67
C LYS A 225 -27.81 -8.86 5.31
N ALA A 226 -27.03 -9.20 4.29
CA ALA A 226 -27.51 -9.60 2.96
C ALA A 226 -28.20 -10.98 2.93
N GLY A 227 -28.38 -11.64 4.09
CA GLY A 227 -29.08 -12.93 4.20
C GLY A 227 -28.25 -14.15 3.79
N VAL A 228 -26.93 -14.02 3.70
CA VAL A 228 -26.03 -15.12 3.29
C VAL A 228 -25.44 -15.79 4.53
N THR A 229 -25.62 -17.10 4.66
CA THR A 229 -25.27 -17.87 5.88
C THR A 229 -24.13 -18.87 5.69
N ASN A 230 -23.87 -19.29 4.46
CA ASN A 230 -22.83 -20.27 4.09
C ASN A 230 -21.47 -19.63 3.77
N CYS A 231 -21.38 -18.31 3.68
CA CYS A 231 -20.15 -17.60 3.35
C CYS A 231 -19.61 -16.82 4.55
N ARG A 232 -18.31 -16.96 4.84
CA ARG A 232 -17.62 -16.18 5.88
C ARG A 232 -16.13 -16.08 5.59
N ILE A 233 -15.56 -14.89 5.80
CA ILE A 233 -14.11 -14.69 5.82
C ILE A 233 -13.51 -15.51 7.01
N PRO A 234 -12.62 -16.49 6.74
CA PRO A 234 -12.09 -17.44 7.73
C PRO A 234 -11.30 -16.71 8.81
N ASP A 235 -11.06 -17.24 10.01
CA ASP A 235 -10.33 -16.56 11.11
C ASP A 235 -8.84 -16.27 10.83
N LYS A 236 -8.21 -15.31 11.53
CA LYS A 236 -6.84 -14.82 11.21
C LYS A 236 -5.83 -15.97 11.14
N THR A 237 -5.95 -16.91 12.07
CA THR A 237 -5.08 -18.08 12.20
C THR A 237 -5.21 -19.10 11.07
N GLN A 238 -6.24 -18.97 10.22
CA GLN A 238 -6.43 -19.82 9.04
C GLN A 238 -5.76 -19.25 7.79
N PHE A 239 -5.26 -18.01 7.84
CA PHE A 239 -4.46 -17.44 6.76
C PHE A 239 -3.06 -18.02 6.78
N ILE A 240 -2.36 -17.93 5.65
CA ILE A 240 -1.00 -18.43 5.51
C ILE A 240 -0.07 -17.76 6.54
N ASN A 241 0.66 -18.58 7.28
CA ASN A 241 1.74 -18.12 8.14
C ASN A 241 3.01 -17.86 7.32
N LEU A 242 3.38 -16.59 7.21
CA LEU A 242 4.53 -16.05 6.51
C LEU A 242 5.77 -15.88 7.40
N TYR A 243 5.76 -16.38 8.64
CA TYR A 243 6.89 -16.17 9.56
C TYR A 243 8.20 -16.73 9.01
N THR A 244 8.15 -17.89 8.35
CA THR A 244 9.31 -18.55 7.76
C THR A 244 9.77 -17.90 6.45
N THR A 245 8.88 -17.17 5.77
CA THR A 245 9.18 -16.38 4.58
C THR A 245 10.31 -15.38 4.84
N ILE A 246 10.46 -14.88 6.07
CA ILE A 246 11.55 -13.96 6.43
C ILE A 246 12.93 -14.58 6.18
N GLN A 247 13.14 -15.81 6.66
CA GLN A 247 14.40 -16.54 6.48
C GLN A 247 14.54 -17.02 5.04
N ASN A 248 13.47 -17.57 4.46
CA ASN A 248 13.50 -18.08 3.08
C ASN A 248 13.82 -16.97 2.07
N PHE A 249 13.29 -15.75 2.25
CA PHE A 249 13.66 -14.62 1.41
C PHE A 249 15.13 -14.22 1.54
N TYR A 250 15.71 -14.34 2.74
CA TYR A 250 17.12 -14.06 2.96
C TYR A 250 18.01 -15.12 2.29
N ASP A 251 17.65 -16.40 2.39
CA ASP A 251 18.46 -17.50 1.85
C ASP A 251 18.28 -17.69 0.35
N ASN A 252 17.08 -17.44 -0.20
CA ASN A 252 16.78 -17.64 -1.61
C ASN A 252 17.52 -16.62 -2.49
N GLY A 253 18.43 -17.11 -3.36
CA GLY A 253 19.25 -16.28 -4.24
C GLY A 253 18.50 -15.50 -5.33
N GLU A 254 17.25 -15.88 -5.66
CA GLU A 254 16.41 -15.14 -6.60
C GLU A 254 16.05 -13.76 -6.03
N GLY A 255 16.12 -12.70 -6.84
CA GLY A 255 15.82 -11.34 -6.41
C GLY A 255 16.89 -10.72 -5.51
N GLU A 256 16.62 -9.51 -5.04
CA GLU A 256 17.60 -8.68 -4.34
C GLU A 256 17.06 -8.23 -2.99
N VAL A 257 17.80 -8.48 -1.91
CA VAL A 257 17.41 -8.01 -0.58
C VAL A 257 17.80 -6.54 -0.47
N THR A 258 16.81 -5.68 -0.27
CA THR A 258 16.97 -4.22 -0.21
C THR A 258 17.06 -3.70 1.21
N LYS A 259 16.51 -4.45 2.18
CA LYS A 259 16.54 -4.09 3.60
C LYS A 259 16.46 -5.35 4.45
N ALA A 260 17.22 -5.42 5.54
CA ALA A 260 17.06 -6.46 6.53
C ALA A 260 17.26 -5.93 7.95
N SER A 261 16.54 -6.54 8.89
CA SER A 261 16.89 -6.50 10.30
C SER A 261 17.14 -7.93 10.75
N PHE A 262 18.29 -8.17 11.36
CA PHE A 262 18.72 -9.51 11.74
C PHE A 262 19.47 -9.53 13.05
N SER A 263 19.44 -10.68 13.72
CA SER A 263 20.16 -10.94 14.95
C SER A 263 21.34 -11.86 14.68
N THR A 264 22.48 -11.55 15.29
CA THR A 264 23.68 -12.40 15.34
C THR A 264 23.81 -12.99 16.75
N SER A 265 24.91 -13.67 17.04
CA SER A 265 25.27 -14.14 18.38
C SER A 265 25.50 -12.98 19.36
N LYS A 266 25.94 -11.81 18.87
CA LYS A 266 26.36 -10.68 19.71
C LYS A 266 25.36 -9.54 19.72
N ASN A 267 24.86 -9.13 18.55
CA ASN A 267 24.12 -7.89 18.38
C ASN A 267 23.00 -8.02 17.36
N ASN A 268 22.11 -7.03 17.38
CA ASN A 268 21.07 -6.85 16.38
C ASN A 268 21.50 -5.76 15.39
N HIS A 269 21.28 -6.03 14.11
CA HIS A 269 21.70 -5.18 13.03
C HIS A 269 20.50 -4.74 12.19
N HIS A 270 20.64 -3.56 11.62
CA HIS A 270 19.74 -3.06 10.61
C HIS A 270 20.54 -2.57 9.41
N GLU A 271 20.26 -3.16 8.26
CA GLU A 271 20.91 -2.81 7.00
C GLU A 271 19.85 -2.44 5.97
N THR A 272 20.15 -1.38 5.23
CA THR A 272 19.39 -0.94 4.07
C THR A 272 20.40 -0.81 2.94
N LEU A 273 19.98 -1.14 1.72
CA LEU A 273 20.78 -0.97 0.51
C LEU A 273 21.36 0.45 0.47
N ARG A 274 22.69 0.54 0.32
CA ARG A 274 23.42 1.80 0.11
C ARG A 274 24.28 1.67 -1.15
N ASP A 275 24.53 2.80 -1.79
CA ASP A 275 25.50 2.94 -2.89
C ASP A 275 25.23 2.04 -4.11
N ARG A 276 26.29 1.50 -4.73
CA ARG A 276 26.25 0.67 -5.95
C ARG A 276 25.85 -0.79 -5.69
N ALA A 277 25.68 -1.21 -4.43
CA ALA A 277 25.30 -2.58 -4.12
C ALA A 277 23.85 -2.81 -4.58
N ARG A 278 23.63 -3.93 -5.29
CA ARG A 278 22.29 -4.32 -5.73
C ARG A 278 21.54 -5.21 -4.74
N ASP A 279 22.27 -5.93 -3.90
CA ASP A 279 21.73 -6.84 -2.88
C ASP A 279 22.57 -6.75 -1.60
N ILE A 280 21.94 -6.51 -0.44
CA ILE A 280 22.67 -6.39 0.83
C ILE A 280 23.49 -7.64 1.14
N ARG A 281 23.03 -8.82 0.73
CA ARG A 281 23.69 -10.11 1.02
C ARG A 281 25.04 -10.23 0.32
N LYS A 282 25.22 -9.46 -0.76
CA LYS A 282 26.43 -9.43 -1.58
C LYS A 282 27.33 -8.25 -1.24
N ALA A 283 26.91 -7.36 -0.33
CA ALA A 283 27.75 -6.26 0.13
C ALA A 283 28.93 -6.80 0.94
N GLU A 284 30.13 -6.24 0.72
CA GLU A 284 31.37 -6.70 1.34
C GLU A 284 31.30 -6.72 2.87
N TYR A 285 30.73 -5.67 3.47
CA TYR A 285 30.54 -5.58 4.92
C TYR A 285 29.66 -6.72 5.45
N HIS A 286 28.57 -7.02 4.74
CA HIS A 286 27.64 -8.09 5.11
C HIS A 286 28.29 -9.46 5.00
N LEU A 287 29.01 -9.73 3.90
CA LEU A 287 29.72 -11.00 3.68
C LEU A 287 30.78 -11.25 4.76
N ARG A 288 31.57 -10.22 5.12
CA ARG A 288 32.55 -10.32 6.21
C ARG A 288 31.90 -10.57 7.56
N GLY A 289 30.81 -9.85 7.86
CA GLY A 289 30.04 -10.04 9.08
C GLY A 289 29.45 -11.45 9.18
N LYS A 290 28.88 -11.97 8.07
CA LYS A 290 28.35 -13.33 7.96
C LYS A 290 29.44 -14.37 8.22
N ALA A 291 30.59 -14.27 7.53
CA ALA A 291 31.68 -15.22 7.68
C ALA A 291 32.24 -15.24 9.13
N ALA A 292 32.34 -14.07 9.76
CA ALA A 292 32.78 -13.96 11.16
C ALA A 292 31.78 -14.60 12.14
N GLU A 293 30.48 -14.42 11.91
CA GLU A 293 29.43 -15.06 12.71
C GLU A 293 29.44 -16.59 12.54
N GLU A 294 29.59 -17.07 11.30
CA GLU A 294 29.67 -18.51 10.98
C GLU A 294 30.93 -19.16 11.59
N ALA A 295 32.08 -18.47 11.59
CA ALA A 295 33.31 -18.95 12.22
C ALA A 295 33.18 -19.14 13.74
N LEU A 296 32.23 -18.45 14.38
CA LEU A 296 31.91 -18.60 15.80
C LEU A 296 30.79 -19.64 16.06
N GLY A 297 30.37 -20.39 15.04
CA GLY A 297 29.25 -21.33 15.11
C GLY A 297 27.87 -20.65 15.18
N GLY A 298 27.82 -19.34 14.94
CA GLY A 298 26.60 -18.55 14.90
C GLY A 298 25.92 -18.56 13.54
N LYS A 299 24.78 -17.85 13.44
CA LYS A 299 24.08 -17.65 12.17
C LYS A 299 23.32 -16.33 12.15
N ILE A 300 23.21 -15.74 10.96
CA ILE A 300 22.36 -14.58 10.72
C ILE A 300 20.89 -15.02 10.78
N ARG A 301 20.12 -14.39 11.66
CA ARG A 301 18.70 -14.66 11.88
C ARG A 301 17.87 -13.42 11.55
N PRO A 302 17.44 -13.24 10.29
CA PRO A 302 16.57 -12.14 9.91
C PRO A 302 15.22 -12.25 10.63
N TYR A 303 14.73 -11.10 11.07
CA TYR A 303 13.39 -10.95 11.64
C TYR A 303 12.56 -9.89 10.92
N ARG A 304 13.19 -9.14 10.01
CA ARG A 304 12.54 -8.29 8.99
C ARG A 304 13.35 -8.36 7.71
N ILE A 305 12.66 -8.41 6.59
CA ILE A 305 13.29 -8.42 5.28
C ILE A 305 12.42 -7.68 4.27
N SER A 306 13.06 -6.88 3.42
CA SER A 306 12.48 -6.37 2.19
C SER A 306 13.28 -6.89 1.01
N LYS A 307 12.56 -7.31 -0.02
CA LYS A 307 13.12 -7.97 -1.19
C LYS A 307 12.40 -7.48 -2.43
N ARG A 308 13.17 -7.20 -3.48
CA ARG A 308 12.66 -6.84 -4.81
C ARG A 308 12.97 -7.92 -5.82
N PHE A 309 12.10 -8.06 -6.81
CA PHE A 309 12.23 -9.05 -7.87
C PHE A 309 12.11 -8.35 -9.22
N GLU A 310 13.01 -8.63 -10.15
CA GLU A 310 12.86 -8.13 -11.51
C GLU A 310 11.85 -9.01 -12.26
N ARG A 311 10.68 -8.47 -12.62
CA ARG A 311 9.71 -9.21 -13.44
C ARG A 311 9.96 -9.00 -14.93
N ILE A 312 10.15 -7.74 -15.30
CA ILE A 312 10.56 -7.27 -16.62
C ILE A 312 11.58 -6.15 -16.41
N THR A 313 12.38 -5.85 -17.43
CA THR A 313 13.45 -4.83 -17.34
C THR A 313 12.94 -3.54 -16.68
N ASN A 314 13.61 -3.11 -15.62
CA ASN A 314 13.29 -1.91 -14.82
C ASN A 314 11.92 -1.92 -14.09
N THR A 315 11.32 -3.09 -13.89
CA THR A 315 10.12 -3.26 -13.06
C THR A 315 10.42 -4.18 -11.90
N TRP A 316 10.39 -3.60 -10.69
CA TRP A 316 10.91 -4.22 -9.47
C TRP A 316 9.85 -4.30 -8.36
N PRO A 317 8.80 -5.14 -8.50
CA PRO A 317 7.87 -5.43 -7.42
C PRO A 317 8.62 -5.80 -6.14
N GLN A 318 8.20 -5.20 -5.03
CA GLN A 318 8.82 -5.39 -3.74
C GLN A 318 7.85 -5.99 -2.73
N VAL A 319 8.43 -6.70 -1.79
CA VAL A 319 7.75 -7.22 -0.62
C VAL A 319 8.56 -6.91 0.62
N TYR A 320 7.88 -6.62 1.72
CA TYR A 320 8.40 -6.58 3.07
C TYR A 320 7.63 -7.57 3.95
N THR A 321 8.37 -8.41 4.67
CA THR A 321 7.84 -9.33 5.69
C THR A 321 8.68 -9.18 6.95
N GLY A 322 8.05 -9.08 8.12
CA GLY A 322 8.83 -9.00 9.34
C GLY A 322 8.04 -8.73 10.61
N VAL A 323 8.66 -9.06 11.73
CA VAL A 323 8.11 -8.88 13.08
C VAL A 323 8.95 -7.88 13.87
N HIS A 324 8.44 -7.40 15.00
CA HIS A 324 9.24 -6.62 15.93
C HIS A 324 10.27 -7.51 16.65
N TYR A 325 11.46 -6.96 16.95
CA TYR A 325 12.54 -7.70 17.63
C TYR A 325 12.07 -8.35 18.94
N ARG A 326 11.25 -7.66 19.74
CA ARG A 326 10.68 -8.23 20.97
C ARG A 326 9.88 -9.50 20.74
N TYR A 327 9.11 -9.58 19.65
CA TYR A 327 8.37 -10.79 19.29
C TYR A 327 9.31 -11.89 18.77
N PHE A 328 10.26 -11.51 17.92
CA PHE A 328 11.31 -12.40 17.44
C PHE A 328 12.14 -13.01 18.58
N ASN A 329 12.49 -12.24 19.61
CA ASN A 329 13.32 -12.72 20.72
C ASN A 329 12.52 -13.39 21.84
N LYS A 330 11.18 -13.34 21.79
CA LYS A 330 10.34 -14.00 22.79
C LYS A 330 10.49 -15.51 22.63
N ALA A 331 10.85 -16.18 23.72
CA ALA A 331 10.70 -17.62 23.83
C ALA A 331 9.19 -17.92 23.89
N ILE A 332 8.68 -18.57 22.84
CA ILE A 332 7.27 -18.95 22.74
C ILE A 332 7.24 -20.47 22.65
N SER A 333 6.36 -21.10 23.42
CA SER A 333 6.01 -22.51 23.23
C SER A 333 5.13 -22.62 21.98
N GLY A 334 5.64 -23.25 20.93
CA GLY A 334 4.96 -23.42 19.64
C GLY A 334 5.49 -22.50 18.53
N GLU A 335 4.75 -22.45 17.43
CA GLU A 335 5.16 -21.73 16.22
C GLU A 335 4.95 -20.22 16.35
N LYS A 336 5.89 -19.46 15.77
CA LYS A 336 5.76 -18.02 15.61
C LYS A 336 4.94 -17.74 14.36
N ASN A 337 4.15 -16.67 14.45
CA ASN A 337 3.15 -16.34 13.46
C ASN A 337 3.38 -14.94 12.91
N LEU A 338 3.23 -14.82 11.60
CA LEU A 338 3.13 -13.57 10.84
C LEU A 338 2.16 -13.87 9.70
N TYR A 339 1.08 -13.11 9.55
CA TYR A 339 0.06 -13.42 8.52
C TYR A 339 0.02 -12.38 7.40
N GLU A 340 0.80 -11.30 7.58
CA GLU A 340 0.79 -10.12 6.75
C GLU A 340 2.13 -9.90 6.03
N ALA A 341 2.04 -9.41 4.80
CA ALA A 341 3.16 -8.90 4.02
C ALA A 341 2.82 -7.53 3.45
N HIS A 342 3.78 -6.62 3.36
CA HIS A 342 3.60 -5.33 2.68
C HIS A 342 4.18 -5.44 1.28
N ILE A 343 3.36 -5.27 0.25
CA ILE A 343 3.78 -5.21 -1.16
C ILE A 343 3.77 -3.76 -1.64
N PHE A 344 4.76 -3.40 -2.45
CA PHE A 344 4.91 -2.05 -3.00
C PHE A 344 5.75 -2.06 -4.29
N ASP A 345 5.73 -0.95 -5.02
CA ASP A 345 6.21 -0.83 -6.40
C ASP A 345 5.49 -1.78 -7.39
N ILE A 346 4.18 -1.98 -7.17
CA ILE A 346 3.34 -2.88 -7.97
C ILE A 346 2.58 -2.06 -9.02
N LYS A 347 3.01 -2.15 -10.29
CA LYS A 347 2.52 -1.26 -11.35
C LYS A 347 1.36 -1.83 -12.17
N SER A 348 1.08 -3.12 -12.05
CA SER A 348 0.09 -3.83 -12.86
C SER A 348 -0.45 -5.08 -12.16
N TYR A 349 -1.55 -5.63 -12.68
CA TYR A 349 -2.09 -6.90 -12.18
C TYR A 349 -1.07 -8.06 -12.30
N ASN A 350 -0.24 -8.05 -13.36
CA ASN A 350 0.78 -9.08 -13.56
C ASN A 350 1.88 -9.00 -12.50
N ASP A 351 2.28 -7.77 -12.13
CA ASP A 351 3.20 -7.57 -11.00
C ASP A 351 2.58 -8.05 -9.68
N TYR A 352 1.28 -7.78 -9.51
CA TYR A 352 0.54 -8.17 -8.32
C TYR A 352 0.49 -9.69 -8.15
N LEU A 353 0.04 -10.44 -9.17
CA LEU A 353 0.02 -11.91 -9.09
C LEU A 353 1.42 -12.48 -8.89
N PHE A 354 2.41 -11.94 -9.63
CA PHE A 354 3.80 -12.34 -9.51
C PHE A 354 4.33 -12.18 -8.08
N ILE A 355 4.12 -11.02 -7.42
CA ILE A 355 4.63 -10.81 -6.07
C ILE A 355 3.91 -11.67 -5.03
N ILE A 356 2.60 -11.91 -5.20
CA ILE A 356 1.84 -12.84 -4.34
C ILE A 356 2.39 -14.27 -4.49
N ASP A 357 2.66 -14.73 -5.72
CA ASP A 357 3.28 -16.03 -5.96
C ASP A 357 4.69 -16.11 -5.35
N LYS A 358 5.49 -15.04 -5.39
CA LYS A 358 6.80 -15.01 -4.72
C LYS A 358 6.70 -15.12 -3.21
N ILE A 359 5.72 -14.46 -2.58
CA ILE A 359 5.45 -14.60 -1.15
C ILE A 359 5.13 -16.06 -0.82
N LEU A 360 4.19 -16.65 -1.56
CA LEU A 360 3.73 -18.00 -1.31
C LEU A 360 4.81 -19.05 -1.61
N ALA A 361 5.62 -18.89 -2.65
CA ALA A 361 6.71 -19.82 -2.97
C ALA A 361 7.80 -19.86 -1.88
N ASN A 362 7.88 -18.81 -1.04
CA ASN A 362 8.84 -18.74 0.06
C ASN A 362 8.18 -19.01 1.42
N ARG A 363 6.93 -19.50 1.47
CA ARG A 363 6.30 -19.98 2.71
C ARG A 363 6.82 -21.37 3.09
N THR A 364 6.61 -21.77 4.34
CA THR A 364 6.76 -23.19 4.70
C THR A 364 5.54 -23.95 4.19
N VAL A 365 5.75 -25.00 3.41
CA VAL A 365 4.73 -26.03 3.19
C VAL A 365 4.79 -26.93 4.42
N ILE A 366 3.77 -26.87 5.27
CA ILE A 366 3.62 -27.79 6.41
C ILE A 366 3.01 -29.09 5.90
#